data_AF-A0A946HPU1-F1
#
_entry.id   AF-A0A946HPU1-F1
#
_cell.length_a   1.000
_cell.length_b   1.000
_cell.length_c   1.000
_cell.angle_alpha   90.00
_cell.angle_beta   90.00
_cell.angle_gamma   90.00
#
_symmetry.space_group_name_H-M   'P 1'
#
loop_
_entity.id
_entity.type
_entity.pdbx_description
1 polymer ?
#
loop_
_entity_poly.entity_id
_entity_poly.type
_entity_poly.pdbx_seq_one_letter_code
_entity_poly.pdbx_strand_id
1 'polypeptide(L)'
;MIDTSVEAVLGAITRIEERVRWGVRCVAKALLLPALVMLVGCASSPSATPASPNAGRYQISQDRAPTRVLKASEVRDVVPTAINRTMAGNRSPYEVLGKRYRVMSSEEGYFERGVASWYGEKFHGHKTSNGEIFDMYEVSAAHKSLPIPSFLKVT
;
A
#
# COMPACT_ATOMS: atom_id res chain seq x y z
N MET A 1 -79.04 15.99 41.91
CA MET A 1 -79.03 14.73 41.14
C MET A 1 -78.50 15.06 39.74
N ILE A 2 -77.18 15.04 39.62
CA ILE A 2 -76.39 15.30 38.40
C ILE A 2 -75.34 14.18 38.46
N ASP A 3 -75.77 12.99 38.05
CA ASP A 3 -75.57 12.38 36.74
C ASP A 3 -74.18 11.72 36.62
N THR A 4 -74.18 10.45 37.04
CA THR A 4 -73.11 9.47 36.88
C THR A 4 -72.61 9.30 35.44
N SER A 5 -73.30 9.87 34.45
CA SER A 5 -72.89 9.83 33.04
C SER A 5 -71.73 10.78 32.72
N VAL A 6 -71.56 11.89 33.47
CA VAL A 6 -70.51 12.89 33.15
C VAL A 6 -69.10 12.41 33.55
N GLU A 7 -68.99 11.75 34.71
CA GLU A 7 -67.74 11.14 35.19
C GLU A 7 -67.25 10.01 34.28
N ALA A 8 -68.17 9.23 33.70
CA ALA A 8 -67.82 8.14 32.77
C ALA A 8 -67.24 8.65 31.44
N VAL A 9 -67.74 9.79 30.93
CA VAL A 9 -67.27 10.39 29.68
C VAL A 9 -65.89 11.04 29.85
N LEU A 10 -65.66 11.74 30.98
CA LEU A 10 -64.35 12.32 31.31
C LEU A 10 -63.27 11.25 31.54
N GLY A 11 -63.61 10.11 32.15
CA GLY A 11 -62.71 8.97 32.30
C GLY A 11 -62.36 8.25 30.99
N ALA A 12 -63.27 8.25 30.01
CA ALA A 12 -63.03 7.67 28.69
C ALA A 12 -62.12 8.56 27.84
N ILE A 13 -62.31 9.89 27.88
CA ILE A 13 -61.48 10.86 27.13
C ILE A 13 -60.03 10.84 27.62
N THR A 14 -59.81 10.81 28.94
CA THR A 14 -58.46 10.76 29.53
C THR A 14 -57.71 9.45 29.19
N ARG A 15 -58.39 8.30 29.15
CA ARG A 15 -57.80 7.02 28.70
C ARG A 15 -57.45 6.99 27.22
N ILE A 16 -58.19 7.70 26.37
CA ILE A 16 -57.90 7.81 24.94
C ILE A 16 -56.64 8.66 24.72
N GLU A 17 -56.51 9.78 25.43
CA GLU A 17 -55.32 10.64 25.36
C GLU A 17 -54.05 9.93 25.87
N GLU A 18 -54.14 9.11 26.93
CA GLU A 18 -53.01 8.32 27.43
C GLU A 18 -52.59 7.20 26.47
N ARG A 19 -53.54 6.52 25.81
CA ARG A 19 -53.23 5.50 24.78
C ARG A 19 -52.59 6.11 23.53
N VAL A 20 -53.02 7.29 23.10
CA VAL A 20 -52.41 8.02 21.95
C VAL A 20 -51.01 8.53 22.32
N ARG A 21 -50.83 9.08 23.52
CA ARG A 21 -49.50 9.52 24.02
C ARG A 21 -48.54 8.36 24.18
N TRP A 22 -49.00 7.16 24.56
CA TRP A 22 -48.19 5.96 24.63
C TRP A 22 -47.82 5.43 23.24
N GLY A 23 -48.77 5.39 22.30
CA GLY A 23 -48.54 4.99 20.91
C GLY A 23 -47.48 5.84 20.21
N VAL A 24 -47.57 7.18 20.35
CA VAL A 24 -46.60 8.12 19.76
C VAL A 24 -45.21 8.01 20.40
N ARG A 25 -45.13 7.80 21.72
CA ARG A 25 -43.85 7.59 22.44
C ARG A 25 -43.19 6.24 22.12
N CYS A 26 -43.98 5.19 21.86
CA CYS A 26 -43.47 3.88 21.44
C CYS A 26 -42.94 3.90 20.00
N VAL A 27 -43.63 4.56 19.07
CA VAL A 27 -43.17 4.69 17.67
C VAL A 27 -41.92 5.56 17.57
N ALA A 28 -41.85 6.66 18.32
CA ALA A 28 -40.66 7.52 18.36
C ALA A 28 -39.43 6.81 18.95
N LYS A 29 -39.59 5.98 20.00
CA LYS A 29 -38.49 5.17 20.56
C LYS A 29 -38.08 4.01 19.65
N ALA A 30 -39.02 3.38 18.95
CA ALA A 30 -38.75 2.30 18.00
C ALA A 30 -37.98 2.78 16.76
N LEU A 31 -38.14 4.04 16.36
CA LEU A 31 -37.39 4.66 15.24
C LEU A 31 -36.05 5.29 15.66
N LEU A 32 -35.86 5.64 16.94
CA LEU A 32 -34.59 6.20 17.43
C LEU A 32 -33.50 5.14 17.73
N LEU A 33 -33.88 3.88 17.98
CA LEU A 33 -32.93 2.79 18.22
C LEU A 33 -32.12 2.34 16.97
N PRO A 34 -32.67 2.20 15.75
CA PRO A 34 -31.87 1.81 14.59
C PRO A 34 -30.93 2.93 14.11
N ALA A 35 -31.26 4.20 14.37
CA ALA A 35 -30.42 5.35 14.02
C ALA A 35 -29.14 5.43 14.89
N LEU A 36 -29.22 5.04 16.16
CA LEU A 36 -28.05 4.98 17.05
C LEU A 36 -27.12 3.80 16.73
N VAL A 37 -27.66 2.67 16.26
CA VAL A 37 -26.86 1.50 15.84
C VAL A 37 -26.09 1.77 14.54
N MET A 38 -26.62 2.58 13.62
CA MET A 38 -25.91 2.97 12.39
C MET A 38 -24.71 3.90 12.64
N LEU A 39 -24.68 4.65 13.75
CA LEU A 39 -23.55 5.53 14.09
C LEU A 39 -22.36 4.80 14.73
N VAL A 40 -22.54 3.58 15.25
CA VAL A 40 -21.47 2.80 15.91
C VAL A 40 -20.67 1.94 14.91
N GLY A 41 -21.12 1.82 13.65
CA GLY A 41 -20.45 1.02 12.62
C GLY A 41 -19.12 1.56 12.11
N CYS A 42 -18.79 2.83 12.35
CA CYS A 42 -17.60 3.50 11.77
C CYS A 42 -16.32 3.39 12.60
N ALA A 43 -16.31 2.74 13.77
CA ALA A 43 -15.10 2.60 14.59
C ALA A 43 -14.19 1.42 14.20
N SER A 44 -14.60 0.60 13.22
CA SER A 44 -13.80 -0.52 12.71
C SER A 44 -12.69 0.02 11.80
N SER A 45 -11.61 0.53 12.39
CA SER A 45 -10.40 0.86 11.64
C SER A 45 -9.84 -0.43 11.04
N PRO A 46 -9.69 -0.56 9.71
CA PRO A 46 -9.12 -1.76 9.12
C PRO A 46 -7.71 -1.97 9.68
N SER A 47 -7.47 -3.17 10.21
CA SER A 47 -6.16 -3.64 10.64
C SER A 47 -5.12 -3.40 9.55
N ALA A 48 -4.03 -2.74 9.94
CA ALA A 48 -2.77 -2.52 9.22
C ALA A 48 -2.78 -2.95 7.74
N THR A 49 -2.81 -1.96 6.84
CA THR A 49 -2.33 -2.13 5.46
C THR A 49 -0.99 -2.87 5.51
N PRO A 50 -0.75 -3.93 4.72
CA PRO A 50 0.56 -4.55 4.68
C PRO A 50 1.59 -3.44 4.45
N ALA A 51 2.55 -3.33 5.37
CA ALA A 51 3.59 -2.32 5.27
C ALA A 51 4.20 -2.41 3.88
N SER A 52 4.27 -1.28 3.17
CA SER A 52 4.89 -1.26 1.84
C SER A 52 6.25 -1.95 1.93
N PRO A 53 6.64 -2.80 0.97
CA PRO A 53 7.95 -3.48 0.98
C PRO A 53 9.13 -2.49 1.02
N ASN A 54 8.87 -1.20 0.78
CA ASN A 54 9.85 -0.11 0.86
C ASN A 54 9.67 0.82 2.07
N ALA A 55 8.81 0.48 3.05
CA ALA A 55 8.51 1.35 4.20
C ALA A 55 9.76 1.71 5.04
N GLY A 56 10.80 0.85 5.02
CA GLY A 56 12.07 1.06 5.72
C GLY A 56 13.22 1.65 4.88
N ARG A 57 13.01 1.91 3.58
CA ARG A 57 14.10 2.21 2.63
C ARG A 57 14.95 3.44 2.96
N TYR A 58 14.43 4.35 3.78
CA TYR A 58 15.10 5.60 4.15
C TYR A 58 15.52 5.65 5.63
N GLN A 59 15.47 4.52 6.36
CA GLN A 59 15.92 4.46 7.75
C GLN A 59 17.44 4.59 7.87
N ILE A 60 18.18 4.13 6.86
CA ILE A 60 19.63 4.24 6.78
C ILE A 60 19.98 5.51 5.99
N SER A 61 20.57 6.51 6.67
CA SER A 61 20.98 7.77 6.05
C SER A 61 22.09 7.55 5.03
N GLN A 62 23.20 6.95 5.46
CA GLN A 62 24.38 6.63 4.66
C GLN A 62 24.49 5.12 4.43
N ASP A 63 24.63 4.72 3.16
CA ASP A 63 24.79 3.32 2.77
C ASP A 63 26.11 2.73 3.32
N ARG A 64 26.12 1.43 3.59
CA ARG A 64 27.22 0.72 4.23
C ARG A 64 27.41 -0.68 3.68
N ALA A 65 28.63 -1.19 3.77
CA ALA A 65 28.98 -2.53 3.36
C ALA A 65 28.31 -3.60 4.24
N PRO A 66 28.05 -4.81 3.71
CA PRO A 66 27.61 -5.92 4.53
C PRO A 66 28.60 -6.20 5.66
N THR A 67 28.06 -6.61 6.80
CA THR A 67 28.88 -7.14 7.91
C THR A 67 29.63 -8.42 7.48
N ARG A 68 29.06 -9.22 6.59
CA ARG A 68 29.68 -10.44 6.04
C ARG A 68 30.33 -10.15 4.68
N VAL A 69 31.64 -10.33 4.59
CA VAL A 69 32.37 -10.25 3.31
C VAL A 69 32.14 -11.53 2.50
N LEU A 70 31.60 -11.38 1.29
CA LEU A 70 31.51 -12.46 0.31
C LEU A 70 32.86 -12.70 -0.35
N LYS A 71 33.27 -13.96 -0.48
CA LYS A 71 34.39 -14.34 -1.36
C LYS A 71 33.91 -14.46 -2.80
N ALA A 72 34.75 -14.11 -3.76
CA ALA A 72 34.42 -14.23 -5.19
C ALA A 72 34.00 -15.66 -5.59
N SER A 73 34.58 -16.68 -4.95
CA SER A 73 34.22 -18.09 -5.18
C SER A 73 32.82 -18.48 -4.70
N GLU A 74 32.19 -17.69 -3.84
CA GLU A 74 30.81 -17.92 -3.37
C GLU A 74 29.77 -17.32 -4.32
N VAL A 75 30.19 -16.40 -5.19
CA VAL A 75 29.32 -15.72 -6.15
C VAL A 75 29.09 -16.66 -7.33
N ARG A 76 27.82 -16.94 -7.63
CA ARG A 76 27.45 -17.78 -8.77
C ARG A 76 27.69 -17.02 -10.08
N ASP A 77 28.33 -17.67 -11.04
CA ASP A 77 28.44 -17.13 -12.39
C ASP A 77 27.06 -17.07 -13.06
N VAL A 78 26.79 -15.94 -13.71
CA VAL A 78 25.53 -15.71 -14.42
C VAL A 78 25.71 -16.13 -15.88
N VAL A 79 24.92 -17.11 -16.34
CA VAL A 79 24.85 -17.51 -17.75
C VAL A 79 23.78 -16.67 -18.45
N PRO A 80 24.15 -15.79 -19.40
CA PRO A 80 23.17 -14.99 -20.13
C PRO A 80 22.18 -15.89 -20.86
N THR A 81 20.88 -15.66 -20.62
CA THR A 81 19.79 -16.39 -21.26
C THR A 81 18.84 -15.38 -21.89
N ALA A 82 18.14 -15.76 -22.97
CA ALA A 82 17.11 -14.89 -23.55
C ALA A 82 15.91 -14.79 -22.59
N ILE A 83 15.64 -13.60 -22.05
CA ILE A 83 14.52 -13.33 -21.14
C ILE A 83 13.60 -12.28 -21.76
N ASN A 84 12.29 -12.46 -21.59
CA ASN A 84 11.29 -11.50 -22.04
C ASN A 84 11.33 -10.21 -21.19
N ARG A 85 11.32 -9.07 -21.87
CA ARG A 85 11.30 -7.77 -21.20
C ARG A 85 9.96 -7.47 -20.56
N THR A 86 10.01 -6.99 -19.33
CA THR A 86 8.83 -6.55 -18.59
C THR A 86 8.56 -5.07 -18.83
N MET A 87 7.32 -4.61 -18.69
CA MET A 87 7.06 -3.16 -18.66
C MET A 87 7.61 -2.48 -17.39
N ALA A 88 7.78 -3.25 -16.31
CA ALA A 88 8.33 -2.76 -15.06
C ALA A 88 9.77 -2.25 -15.26
N GLY A 89 10.02 -1.03 -14.78
CA GLY A 89 11.33 -0.36 -14.87
C GLY A 89 11.77 0.09 -16.27
N ASN A 90 11.01 -0.18 -17.32
CA ASN A 90 11.27 0.25 -18.70
C ASN A 90 10.48 1.49 -19.13
N ARG A 91 9.94 2.28 -18.18
CA ARG A 91 9.24 3.52 -18.51
C ARG A 91 10.24 4.55 -19.06
N SER A 92 9.96 5.07 -20.25
CA SER A 92 10.81 6.03 -20.95
C SER A 92 9.94 7.12 -21.60
N PRO A 93 10.32 8.41 -21.53
CA PRO A 93 11.40 8.94 -20.70
C PRO A 93 11.04 8.94 -19.21
N TYR A 94 12.04 9.12 -18.34
CA TYR A 94 11.82 9.32 -16.91
C TYR A 94 12.76 10.41 -16.36
N GLU A 95 12.43 10.94 -15.18
CA GLU A 95 13.18 12.03 -14.56
C GLU A 95 13.53 11.70 -13.11
N VAL A 96 14.79 11.96 -12.73
CA VAL A 96 15.30 11.78 -11.37
C VAL A 96 16.12 13.00 -11.01
N LEU A 97 15.75 13.69 -9.93
CA LEU A 97 16.43 14.90 -9.44
C LEU A 97 16.61 15.98 -10.54
N GLY A 98 15.59 16.20 -11.37
CA GLY A 98 15.63 17.19 -12.47
C GLY A 98 16.41 16.74 -13.71
N LYS A 99 17.01 15.55 -13.71
CA LYS A 99 17.72 14.98 -14.86
C LYS A 99 16.83 14.00 -15.60
N ARG A 100 16.66 14.22 -16.90
CA ARG A 100 15.86 13.36 -17.79
C ARG A 100 16.71 12.26 -18.41
N TYR A 101 16.22 11.04 -18.35
CA TYR A 101 16.85 9.85 -18.94
C TYR A 101 15.90 9.18 -19.95
N ARG A 102 16.48 8.39 -20.85
CA ARG A 102 15.75 7.54 -21.79
C ARG A 102 16.28 6.12 -21.71
N VAL A 103 15.35 5.16 -21.71
CA VAL A 103 15.63 3.73 -21.85
C VAL A 103 15.78 3.42 -23.34
N MET A 104 16.83 2.69 -23.69
CA MET A 104 17.14 2.20 -25.03
C MET A 104 16.18 1.08 -25.43
N SER A 105 15.97 0.90 -26.73
CA SER A 105 15.15 -0.20 -27.26
C SER A 105 15.88 -1.54 -27.24
N SER A 106 17.21 -1.58 -27.15
CA SER A 106 18.02 -2.79 -27.04
C SER A 106 19.39 -2.51 -26.41
N GLU A 107 19.97 -3.55 -25.80
CA GLU A 107 21.33 -3.64 -25.27
C GLU A 107 22.37 -4.04 -26.34
N GLU A 108 21.91 -4.43 -27.54
CA GLU A 108 22.79 -4.85 -28.63
C GLU A 108 23.82 -3.78 -28.99
N GLY A 109 25.10 -4.18 -29.01
CA GLY A 109 26.21 -3.29 -29.33
C GLY A 109 26.52 -2.23 -28.28
N TYR A 110 25.86 -2.23 -27.11
CA TYR A 110 26.15 -1.29 -26.04
C TYR A 110 27.53 -1.57 -25.42
N PHE A 111 28.35 -0.54 -25.36
CA PHE A 111 29.66 -0.54 -24.72
C PHE A 111 29.90 0.83 -24.08
N GLU A 112 30.30 0.84 -22.81
CA GLU A 112 30.64 2.06 -22.07
C GLU A 112 31.86 1.80 -21.18
N ARG A 113 32.69 2.82 -21.00
CA ARG A 113 33.77 2.83 -20.01
C ARG A 113 33.49 3.96 -19.02
N GLY A 114 33.49 3.64 -17.73
CA GLY A 114 33.21 4.61 -16.69
C GLY A 114 33.44 4.06 -15.29
N VAL A 115 33.03 4.84 -14.29
CA VAL A 115 33.10 4.45 -12.89
C VAL A 115 31.87 3.61 -12.54
N ALA A 116 32.10 2.42 -12.00
CA ALA A 116 31.07 1.61 -11.38
C ALA A 116 31.02 1.86 -9.87
N SER A 117 29.82 1.82 -9.30
CA SER A 117 29.56 1.85 -7.86
C SER A 117 28.69 0.67 -7.46
N TRP A 118 28.70 0.32 -6.18
CA TRP A 118 27.90 -0.77 -5.63
C TRP A 118 26.88 -0.24 -4.59
N TYR A 119 25.85 -1.03 -4.33
CA TYR A 119 24.82 -0.75 -3.31
C TYR A 119 24.96 -1.71 -2.12
N GLY A 120 24.75 -1.19 -0.91
CA GLY A 120 24.91 -1.93 0.34
C GLY A 120 23.60 -2.16 1.11
N GLU A 121 23.72 -2.19 2.45
CA GLU A 121 22.63 -2.51 3.39
C GLU A 121 21.42 -1.58 3.25
N LYS A 122 21.60 -0.35 2.79
CA LYS A 122 20.50 0.62 2.64
C LYS A 122 19.37 0.14 1.70
N PHE A 123 19.73 -0.62 0.67
CA PHE A 123 18.77 -1.05 -0.35
C PHE A 123 18.34 -2.51 -0.19
N HIS A 124 19.02 -3.27 0.67
CA HIS A 124 18.77 -4.69 0.85
C HIS A 124 17.34 -4.96 1.33
N GLY A 125 16.67 -5.94 0.74
CA GLY A 125 15.30 -6.30 1.09
C GLY A 125 14.22 -5.35 0.52
N HIS A 126 14.60 -4.37 -0.31
CA HIS A 126 13.66 -3.43 -0.93
C HIS A 126 13.46 -3.68 -2.43
N LYS A 127 12.31 -3.25 -2.95
CA LYS A 127 11.99 -3.39 -4.37
C LYS A 127 12.84 -2.47 -5.24
N THR A 128 13.36 -3.02 -6.32
CA THR A 128 14.05 -2.29 -7.39
C THR A 128 13.05 -1.78 -8.45
N SER A 129 13.54 -1.22 -9.56
CA SER A 129 12.72 -0.69 -10.65
C SER A 129 11.94 -1.76 -11.43
N ASN A 130 12.45 -3.00 -11.53
CA ASN A 130 11.71 -4.13 -12.13
C ASN A 130 10.70 -4.76 -11.17
N GLY A 131 10.75 -4.39 -9.88
CA GLY A 131 9.86 -4.88 -8.83
C GLY A 131 10.40 -6.08 -8.03
N GLU A 132 11.54 -6.64 -8.42
CA GLU A 132 12.25 -7.67 -7.65
C GLU A 132 12.86 -7.08 -6.38
N ILE A 133 13.07 -7.93 -5.37
CA ILE A 133 13.70 -7.55 -4.11
C ILE A 133 15.21 -7.58 -4.29
N PHE A 134 15.88 -6.48 -3.97
CA PHE A 134 17.34 -6.42 -4.03
C PHE A 134 17.97 -7.25 -2.91
N ASP A 135 18.76 -8.24 -3.31
CA ASP A 135 19.71 -8.93 -2.44
C ASP A 135 21.14 -8.47 -2.78
N MET A 136 21.87 -7.99 -1.78
CA MET A 136 23.25 -7.55 -1.95
C MET A 136 24.23 -8.73 -2.12
N TYR A 137 23.79 -9.94 -1.75
CA TYR A 137 24.59 -11.16 -1.84
C TYR A 137 24.39 -11.88 -3.19
N GLU A 138 23.48 -11.39 -4.03
CA GLU A 138 23.24 -11.92 -5.37
C GLU A 138 23.80 -10.99 -6.45
N VAL A 139 24.10 -11.58 -7.62
CA VAL A 139 24.61 -10.83 -8.77
C VAL A 139 23.46 -10.06 -9.42
N SER A 140 23.46 -8.75 -9.23
CA SER A 140 22.53 -7.84 -9.89
C SER A 140 23.24 -6.53 -10.26
N ALA A 141 22.72 -5.84 -11.27
CA ALA A 141 23.25 -4.56 -11.74
C ALA A 141 22.11 -3.60 -12.04
N ALA A 142 22.36 -2.30 -11.85
CA ALA A 142 21.43 -1.24 -12.20
C ALA A 142 22.07 -0.32 -13.25
N HIS A 143 21.30 0.00 -14.29
CA HIS A 143 21.73 0.93 -15.33
C HIS A 143 20.63 1.92 -15.67
N LYS A 144 21.02 3.17 -16.00
CA LYS A 144 20.09 4.29 -16.25
C LYS A 144 19.32 4.17 -17.56
N SER A 145 19.92 3.53 -18.57
CA SER A 145 19.40 3.60 -19.95
C SER A 145 19.22 2.24 -20.61
N LEU A 146 19.67 1.15 -20.00
CA LEU A 146 19.49 -0.17 -20.62
C LEU A 146 18.11 -0.71 -20.26
N PRO A 147 17.45 -1.42 -21.19
CA PRO A 147 16.20 -2.09 -20.89
C PRO A 147 16.44 -3.23 -19.89
N ILE A 148 15.46 -3.50 -19.04
CA ILE A 148 15.50 -4.59 -18.05
C ILE A 148 14.41 -5.65 -18.33
N PRO A 149 14.69 -6.96 -18.14
CA PRO A 149 15.98 -7.53 -17.80
C PRO A 149 16.94 -7.50 -19.00
N SER A 150 18.23 -7.36 -18.71
CA SER A 150 19.34 -7.47 -19.65
C SER A 150 20.57 -8.00 -18.92
N PHE A 151 21.49 -8.61 -19.66
CA PHE A 151 22.75 -9.12 -19.13
C PHE A 151 23.90 -8.23 -19.58
N LEU A 152 24.83 -7.97 -18.66
CA LEU A 152 26.03 -7.18 -18.92
C LEU A 152 27.25 -7.93 -18.44
N LYS A 153 28.34 -7.81 -19.20
CA LYS A 153 29.67 -8.17 -18.75
C LYS A 153 30.38 -6.91 -18.26
N VAL A 154 30.75 -6.90 -16.98
CA VAL A 154 31.54 -5.83 -16.36
C VAL A 154 32.96 -6.36 -16.14
N THR A 155 33.95 -5.54 -16.47
CA THR A 155 35.38 -5.87 -16.38
C THR A 155 36.16 -4.71 -15.79
#